data_AF-A0A7J4MC35-F1
#
_entry.id   AF-A0A7J4MC35-F1
#
_cell.length_a   1.000
_cell.length_b   1.000
_cell.length_c   1.000
_cell.angle_alpha   90.00
_cell.angle_beta   90.00
_cell.angle_gamma   90.00
#
_symmetry.space_group_name_H-M   'P 1'
#
loop_
_entity.id
_entity.type
_entity.pdbx_description
1 polymer ?
#
loop_
_entity_poly.entity_id
_entity_poly.type
_entity_poly.pdbx_seq_one_letter_code
_entity_poly.pdbx_strand_id
1 'polypeptide(L)'
;MEGVYLTWMISALALGVVLLPVYAPPWSRLTLSGFVDFIRRYWVHVLLLLMIYNAKDFLDQVDRILMANTNLDMTAWIYAIEGDLVLRVQETFEARWLSIALTHFYVAGFMFICYVSVFYVAYFDDRWMADRIVLSIAWVYVLAVPFYLFFNVRVTGDVIPGMETIAYDLTPEIADWFRRIDPFTNGMPSLHIGIPFVVWLCLLRYDEDRRWTRYRHTVLLYTAVTAFTIVYLGIHWISDIVGGFLIAAGAVAMTERSVGFVWRIGDERTMNARLASLLTQPRVAMKALFGPAMIHLRRFRQPGARESRVSLGVVLFLVLLVVTYDLTHQALPAGGIEAPEGATAADGWVATMDNRSGVHVVVLNDLAAPNVVIEVAQLSMGEGDLLALDGGHLAMANATAIRMVHTNAPQTVAMETSIDERPSVLTVAEGPDGPIVLAVVNGTLHGWTMQGDEAPLPTPASGVIALVTEGAELAWSTEDEPMQVRMARLGTSGALTVPLNASASPEQEAEMEAWGLPADVINGTVIELELSQTHLVAVVNVSTVDRLVMYDRTE
;
A
#
# COMPACT_ATOMS: atom_id res chain seq x y z
N MET A 1 11.81 22.32 1.80
CA MET A 1 11.90 21.09 2.63
C MET A 1 12.78 19.99 2.01
N GLU A 2 13.69 20.31 1.07
CA GLU A 2 14.72 19.38 0.55
C GLU A 2 15.88 19.10 1.55
N GLY A 3 15.83 19.69 2.75
CA GLY A 3 16.94 19.75 3.68
C GLY A 3 17.27 18.42 4.38
N VAL A 4 16.28 17.66 4.84
CA VAL A 4 16.51 16.46 5.67
C VAL A 4 17.12 15.33 4.84
N TYR A 5 16.54 15.05 3.67
CA TYR A 5 17.09 14.05 2.74
C TYR A 5 18.52 14.38 2.31
N LEU A 6 18.75 15.64 1.90
CA LEU A 6 20.07 16.11 1.51
C LEU A 6 21.07 15.99 2.69
N THR A 7 20.62 16.28 3.91
CA THR A 7 21.43 16.15 5.13
C THR A 7 21.83 14.70 5.37
N TRP A 8 20.90 13.74 5.28
CA TRP A 8 21.23 12.32 5.43
C TRP A 8 22.13 11.80 4.32
N MET A 9 21.87 12.19 3.07
CA MET A 9 22.73 11.84 1.94
C MET A 9 24.16 12.35 2.14
N ILE A 10 24.31 13.64 2.45
CA ILE A 10 25.61 14.26 2.70
C ILE A 10 26.29 13.60 3.90
N SER A 11 25.54 13.33 4.98
CA SER A 11 26.06 12.68 6.18
C SER A 11 26.54 11.26 5.90
N ALA A 12 25.79 10.48 5.12
CA ALA A 12 26.18 9.13 4.71
C ALA A 12 27.44 9.15 3.83
N LEU A 13 27.52 10.07 2.86
CA LEU A 13 28.71 10.22 2.01
C LEU A 13 29.93 10.69 2.81
N ALA A 14 29.75 11.67 3.71
CA ALA A 14 30.79 12.16 4.59
C ALA A 14 31.28 11.06 5.53
N LEU A 15 30.38 10.27 6.11
CA LEU A 15 30.73 9.10 6.93
C LEU A 15 31.53 8.08 6.12
N GLY A 16 31.15 7.85 4.85
CA GLY A 16 31.91 7.03 3.91
C GLY A 16 33.37 7.47 3.79
N VAL A 17 33.60 8.76 3.59
CA VAL A 17 34.95 9.35 3.51
C VAL A 17 35.70 9.27 4.85
N VAL A 18 35.04 9.57 5.97
CA VAL A 18 35.64 9.51 7.32
C VAL A 18 36.08 8.09 7.67
N LEU A 19 35.35 7.07 7.22
CA LEU A 19 35.65 5.67 7.49
C LEU A 19 36.67 5.04 6.52
N LEU A 20 37.13 5.77 5.49
CA LEU A 20 38.18 5.30 4.57
C LEU A 20 39.42 4.74 5.30
N PRO A 21 39.99 5.37 6.34
CA PRO A 21 41.18 4.84 7.02
C PRO A 21 40.96 3.49 7.69
N VAL A 22 39.71 3.18 8.07
CA VAL A 22 39.34 1.93 8.76
C VAL A 22 39.33 0.76 7.76
N TYR A 23 38.81 1.03 6.56
CA TYR A 23 38.58 0.04 5.51
C TYR A 23 39.64 0.04 4.40
N ALA A 24 40.60 0.96 4.45
CA ALA A 24 41.72 1.02 3.53
C ALA A 24 42.47 -0.32 3.48
N PRO A 25 42.80 -0.84 2.27
CA PRO A 25 43.70 -1.98 2.13
C PRO A 25 45.03 -1.71 2.86
N PRO A 26 45.67 -2.72 3.49
CA PRO A 26 46.77 -2.51 4.44
C PRO A 26 47.99 -1.75 3.89
N TRP A 27 48.18 -1.76 2.57
CA TRP A 27 49.31 -1.14 1.88
C TRP A 27 48.98 0.18 1.19
N SER A 28 47.72 0.61 1.23
CA SER A 28 47.27 1.81 0.52
C SER A 28 47.51 3.07 1.35
N ARG A 29 47.77 4.19 0.66
CA ARG A 29 47.87 5.51 1.28
C ARG A 29 46.72 6.38 0.78
N LEU A 30 46.09 7.10 1.70
CA LEU A 30 45.03 8.04 1.36
C LEU A 30 45.65 9.29 0.74
N THR A 31 45.22 9.64 -0.48
CA THR A 31 45.67 10.84 -1.18
C THR A 31 44.48 11.61 -1.74
N LEU A 32 44.67 12.93 -1.90
CA LEU A 32 43.67 13.77 -2.56
C LEU A 32 43.53 13.42 -4.05
N SER A 33 44.63 12.99 -4.68
CA SER A 33 44.63 12.53 -6.06
C SER A 33 43.77 11.29 -6.27
N GLY A 34 43.61 10.43 -5.26
CA GLY A 34 42.73 9.25 -5.32
C GLY A 34 41.27 9.61 -5.58
N PHE A 35 40.79 10.73 -5.02
CA PHE A 35 39.43 11.22 -5.28
C PHE A 35 39.24 11.68 -6.73
N VAL A 36 40.25 12.39 -7.26
CA VAL A 36 40.24 12.83 -8.67
C VAL A 36 40.30 11.62 -9.61
N ASP A 37 41.13 10.63 -9.27
CA ASP A 37 41.24 9.39 -10.04
C ASP A 37 39.95 8.57 -10.01
N PHE A 38 39.27 8.49 -8.86
CA PHE A 38 37.93 7.89 -8.76
C PHE A 38 36.96 8.51 -9.77
N ILE A 39 36.76 9.84 -9.72
CA ILE A 39 35.82 10.52 -10.63
C ILE A 39 36.23 10.34 -12.09
N ARG A 40 37.53 10.47 -12.40
CA ARG A 40 38.03 10.42 -13.78
C ARG A 40 38.01 9.01 -14.37
N ARG A 41 38.35 7.98 -13.59
CA ARG A 41 38.54 6.60 -14.07
C ARG A 41 37.30 5.73 -13.88
N TYR A 42 36.32 6.13 -13.07
CA TYR A 42 35.13 5.33 -12.77
C TYR A 42 33.83 6.08 -13.07
N TRP A 43 33.85 7.07 -13.97
CA TRP A 43 32.66 7.85 -14.29
C TRP A 43 31.51 7.00 -14.87
N VAL A 44 31.80 5.88 -15.56
CA VAL A 44 30.76 4.95 -16.04
C VAL A 44 30.13 4.19 -14.87
N HIS A 45 30.91 3.76 -13.87
CA HIS A 45 30.39 3.14 -12.65
C HIS A 45 29.47 4.10 -11.89
N VAL A 46 29.93 5.35 -11.74
CA VAL A 46 29.14 6.42 -11.11
C VAL A 46 27.87 6.69 -11.91
N LEU A 47 27.97 6.79 -13.24
CA LEU A 47 26.81 6.99 -14.12
C LEU A 47 25.82 5.83 -14.01
N LEU A 48 26.28 4.58 -13.93
CA LEU A 48 25.41 3.41 -13.79
C LEU A 48 24.68 3.42 -12.43
N LEU A 49 25.36 3.79 -11.35
CA LEU A 49 24.70 3.98 -10.05
C LEU A 49 23.65 5.10 -10.09
N LEU A 50 23.98 6.22 -10.72
CA LEU A 50 23.03 7.32 -10.92
C LEU A 50 21.83 6.88 -11.77
N MET A 51 22.05 6.09 -12.82
CA MET A 51 20.96 5.54 -13.63
C MET A 51 20.04 4.64 -12.82
N ILE A 52 20.58 3.76 -11.98
CA ILE A 52 19.78 2.89 -11.09
C ILE A 52 18.94 3.74 -10.14
N TYR A 53 19.56 4.75 -9.53
CA TYR A 53 18.87 5.67 -8.62
C TYR A 53 17.72 6.42 -9.33
N ASN A 54 17.97 6.98 -10.51
CA ASN A 54 16.93 7.70 -11.28
C ASN A 54 15.88 6.76 -11.90
N ALA A 55 16.20 5.48 -12.09
CA ALA A 55 15.24 4.50 -12.60
C ALA A 55 14.12 4.20 -11.60
N LYS A 56 14.33 4.45 -10.30
CA LYS A 56 13.30 4.29 -9.25
C LYS A 56 12.06 5.12 -9.55
N ASP A 57 12.21 6.43 -9.72
CA ASP A 57 11.06 7.32 -9.94
C ASP A 57 10.24 6.92 -11.17
N PHE A 58 10.92 6.47 -12.23
CA PHE A 58 10.26 5.96 -13.42
C PHE A 58 9.50 4.66 -13.15
N LEU A 59 10.11 3.72 -12.42
CA LEU A 59 9.46 2.46 -12.06
C LEU A 59 8.27 2.67 -11.14
N ASP A 60 8.37 3.54 -10.15
CA ASP A 60 7.26 3.86 -9.23
C ASP A 60 6.10 4.54 -9.98
N GLN A 61 6.36 5.26 -11.08
CA GLN A 61 5.30 5.79 -11.95
C GLN A 61 4.61 4.66 -12.74
N VAL A 62 5.39 3.74 -13.31
CA VAL A 62 4.87 2.59 -14.06
C VAL A 62 4.08 1.65 -13.15
N ASP A 63 4.58 1.39 -11.95
CA ASP A 63 3.92 0.57 -10.91
C ASP A 63 2.54 1.15 -10.55
N ARG A 64 2.47 2.45 -10.23
CA ARG A 64 1.20 3.12 -9.93
C ARG A 64 0.18 3.00 -11.06
N ILE A 65 0.63 3.12 -12.32
CA ILE A 65 -0.24 2.95 -13.49
C ILE A 65 -0.73 1.50 -13.59
N LEU A 66 0.14 0.52 -13.36
CA LEU A 66 -0.23 -0.89 -13.40
C LEU A 66 -1.20 -1.23 -12.26
N MET A 67 -0.87 -0.86 -11.03
CA MET A 67 -1.73 -1.10 -9.86
C MET A 67 -3.13 -0.51 -10.04
N ALA A 68 -3.22 0.75 -10.49
CA ALA A 68 -4.51 1.41 -10.72
C ALA A 68 -5.40 0.69 -11.76
N ASN A 69 -4.80 -0.12 -12.65
CA ASN A 69 -5.51 -0.83 -13.71
C ASN A 69 -5.68 -2.34 -13.44
N THR A 70 -4.93 -2.92 -12.50
CA THR A 70 -4.83 -4.38 -12.36
C THR A 70 -5.02 -4.89 -10.93
N ASN A 71 -5.10 -4.06 -9.88
CA ASN A 71 -5.30 -4.53 -8.50
C ASN A 71 -4.45 -5.76 -8.11
N LEU A 72 -3.23 -5.88 -8.66
CA LEU A 72 -2.33 -6.99 -8.38
C LEU A 72 -1.84 -6.84 -6.94
N ASP A 73 -2.35 -7.65 -6.03
CA ASP A 73 -1.97 -7.66 -4.62
C ASP A 73 -1.77 -9.10 -4.13
N MET A 74 -0.52 -9.43 -3.76
CA MET A 74 -0.13 -10.76 -3.29
C MET A 74 -0.01 -10.82 -1.77
N THR A 75 -0.32 -9.74 -1.08
CA THR A 75 -0.12 -9.59 0.37
C THR A 75 -0.88 -10.64 1.15
N ALA A 76 -2.12 -10.96 0.76
CA ALA A 76 -2.94 -11.98 1.42
C ALA A 76 -2.25 -13.37 1.43
N TRP A 77 -1.51 -13.70 0.37
CA TRP A 77 -0.77 -14.97 0.30
C TRP A 77 0.43 -14.99 1.25
N ILE A 78 1.15 -13.87 1.37
CA ILE A 78 2.26 -13.74 2.33
C ILE A 78 1.72 -13.76 3.76
N TYR A 79 0.63 -13.05 4.03
CA TYR A 79 -0.03 -13.05 5.34
C TYR A 79 -0.56 -14.45 5.71
N ALA A 80 -1.09 -15.23 4.77
CA ALA A 80 -1.51 -16.61 5.03
C ALA A 80 -0.35 -17.54 5.44
N ILE A 81 0.89 -17.21 5.05
CA ILE A 81 2.10 -17.97 5.40
C ILE A 81 2.69 -17.51 6.74
N GLU A 82 2.81 -16.20 6.95
CA GLU A 82 3.52 -15.62 8.09
C GLU A 82 2.61 -15.25 9.27
N GLY A 83 1.36 -14.90 9.00
CA GLY A 83 0.43 -14.30 9.95
C GLY A 83 1.05 -13.11 10.68
N ASP A 84 0.76 -13.00 11.97
CA ASP A 84 1.25 -11.91 12.83
C ASP A 84 2.68 -12.13 13.36
N LEU A 85 3.50 -12.94 12.70
CA LEU A 85 4.85 -13.23 13.17
C LEU A 85 5.72 -11.97 13.26
N VAL A 86 5.58 -11.08 12.28
CA VAL A 86 6.29 -9.79 12.24
C VAL A 86 5.84 -8.89 13.40
N LEU A 87 4.54 -8.83 13.68
CA LEU A 87 3.97 -8.10 14.82
C LEU A 87 4.55 -8.58 16.15
N ARG A 88 4.58 -9.89 16.38
CA ARG A 88 5.18 -10.45 17.60
C ARG A 88 6.64 -10.03 17.78
N VAL A 89 7.41 -9.92 16.70
CA VAL A 89 8.79 -9.42 16.78
C VAL A 89 8.82 -7.95 17.18
N GLN A 90 7.96 -7.11 16.58
CA GLN A 90 7.86 -5.70 16.95
C GLN A 90 7.50 -5.54 18.43
N GLU A 91 6.40 -6.13 18.88
CA GLU A 91 5.90 -6.04 20.28
C GLU A 91 6.93 -6.56 21.30
N THR A 92 7.67 -7.63 20.97
CA THR A 92 8.67 -8.22 21.89
C THR A 92 9.84 -7.28 22.17
N PHE A 93 10.26 -6.50 21.18
CA PHE A 93 11.48 -5.68 21.26
C PHE A 93 11.19 -4.19 21.36
N GLU A 94 9.92 -3.79 21.32
CA GLU A 94 9.52 -2.40 21.20
C GLU A 94 10.13 -1.54 22.32
N ALA A 95 10.91 -0.53 21.92
CA ALA A 95 11.47 0.43 22.83
C ALA A 95 11.73 1.75 22.11
N ARG A 96 11.27 2.87 22.67
CA ARG A 96 11.41 4.20 22.05
C ARG A 96 12.84 4.53 21.61
N TRP A 97 13.85 4.22 22.43
CA TRP A 97 15.26 4.47 22.08
C TRP A 97 15.72 3.60 20.90
N LEU A 98 15.20 2.38 20.80
CA LEU A 98 15.51 1.44 19.72
C LEU A 98 14.84 1.90 18.44
N SER A 99 13.56 2.28 18.49
CA SER A 99 12.82 2.88 17.37
C SER A 99 13.57 4.08 16.78
N ILE A 100 13.99 5.02 17.62
CA ILE A 100 14.76 6.19 17.16
C ILE A 100 16.08 5.77 16.49
N ALA A 101 16.84 4.88 17.14
CA ALA A 101 18.13 4.44 16.61
C ALA A 101 18.00 3.69 15.28
N LEU A 102 17.02 2.78 15.18
CA LEU A 102 16.82 1.92 14.03
C LEU A 102 16.27 2.66 12.81
N THR A 103 15.39 3.65 12.99
CA THR A 103 14.92 4.48 11.87
C THR A 103 16.06 5.30 11.26
N HIS A 104 16.91 5.92 12.09
CA HIS A 104 18.09 6.64 11.58
C HIS A 104 19.09 5.69 10.92
N PHE A 105 19.33 4.51 11.53
CA PHE A 105 20.17 3.47 10.95
C PHE A 105 19.64 3.01 9.59
N TYR A 106 18.33 2.79 9.46
CA TYR A 106 17.69 2.36 8.23
C TYR A 106 17.90 3.39 7.11
N VAL A 107 17.50 4.64 7.33
CA VAL A 107 17.55 5.66 6.28
C VAL A 107 18.99 6.01 5.89
N ALA A 108 19.84 6.35 6.87
CA ALA A 108 21.21 6.76 6.57
C ALA A 108 22.09 5.57 6.14
N GLY A 109 21.86 4.39 6.73
CA GLY A 109 22.66 3.19 6.48
C GLY A 109 22.46 2.63 5.08
N PHE A 110 21.24 2.65 4.55
CA PHE A 110 20.99 2.16 3.19
C PHE A 110 21.65 3.04 2.12
N MET A 111 21.57 4.37 2.29
CA MET A 111 22.30 5.29 1.44
C MET A 111 23.80 5.05 1.54
N PHE A 112 24.32 4.92 2.76
CA PHE A 112 25.73 4.63 3.02
C PHE A 112 26.18 3.39 2.26
N ILE A 113 25.52 2.24 2.43
CA ILE A 113 26.01 0.98 1.86
C ILE A 113 26.00 1.00 0.32
N CYS A 114 24.98 1.59 -0.30
CA CYS A 114 24.85 1.67 -1.75
C CYS A 114 25.99 2.45 -2.40
N TYR A 115 26.33 3.62 -1.86
CA TYR A 115 27.38 4.48 -2.43
C TYR A 115 28.78 4.04 -2.01
N VAL A 116 28.96 3.74 -0.71
CA VAL A 116 30.28 3.49 -0.13
C VAL A 116 30.90 2.19 -0.66
N SER A 117 30.08 1.16 -0.93
CA SER A 117 30.56 -0.12 -1.46
C SER A 117 31.31 0.04 -2.78
N VAL A 118 30.83 0.92 -3.66
CA VAL A 118 31.45 1.19 -4.96
C VAL A 118 32.55 2.23 -4.83
N PHE A 119 32.31 3.26 -4.02
CA PHE A 119 33.29 4.30 -3.77
C PHE A 119 34.61 3.73 -3.22
N TYR A 120 34.56 2.82 -2.25
CA TYR A 120 35.78 2.23 -1.67
C TYR A 120 36.61 1.48 -2.70
N VAL A 121 36.01 0.52 -3.41
CA VAL A 121 36.74 -0.27 -4.40
C VAL A 121 37.26 0.60 -5.55
N ALA A 122 36.53 1.64 -5.95
CA ALA A 122 36.95 2.55 -6.99
C ALA A 122 38.04 3.54 -6.52
N TYR A 123 37.97 4.04 -5.28
CA TYR A 123 38.97 4.94 -4.69
C TYR A 123 40.36 4.29 -4.62
N PHE A 124 40.42 3.00 -4.27
CA PHE A 124 41.67 2.24 -4.22
C PHE A 124 42.06 1.58 -5.56
N ASP A 125 41.42 1.98 -6.66
CA ASP A 125 41.64 1.49 -8.03
C ASP A 125 41.51 -0.04 -8.18
N ASP A 126 40.64 -0.67 -7.37
CA ASP A 126 40.33 -2.10 -7.44
C ASP A 126 39.25 -2.38 -8.50
N ARG A 127 39.64 -2.19 -9.76
CA ARG A 127 38.73 -2.28 -10.91
C ARG A 127 38.02 -3.62 -10.99
N TRP A 128 38.75 -4.70 -10.71
CA TRP A 128 38.23 -6.07 -10.75
C TRP A 128 37.01 -6.25 -9.85
N MET A 129 37.04 -5.64 -8.67
CA MET A 129 35.95 -5.66 -7.71
C MET A 129 34.85 -4.65 -8.07
N ALA A 130 35.24 -3.42 -8.45
CA ALA A 130 34.30 -2.36 -8.84
C ALA A 130 33.36 -2.79 -9.98
N ASP A 131 33.92 -3.42 -11.01
CA ASP A 131 33.17 -3.94 -12.16
C ASP A 131 32.10 -4.96 -11.75
N ARG A 132 32.39 -5.79 -10.75
CA ARG A 132 31.50 -6.85 -10.28
C ARG A 132 30.45 -6.33 -9.32
N ILE A 133 30.84 -5.48 -8.37
CA ILE A 133 29.92 -4.93 -7.37
C ILE A 133 28.84 -4.09 -8.06
N VAL A 134 29.23 -3.12 -8.90
CA VAL A 134 28.25 -2.24 -9.57
C VAL A 134 27.32 -3.02 -10.47
N LEU A 135 27.85 -3.97 -11.25
CA LEU A 135 27.03 -4.79 -12.13
C LEU A 135 26.11 -5.73 -11.34
N SER A 136 26.55 -6.24 -10.19
CA SER A 136 25.70 -7.07 -9.34
C SER A 136 24.57 -6.26 -8.71
N ILE A 137 24.83 -5.02 -8.28
CA ILE A 137 23.79 -4.09 -7.80
C ILE A 137 22.78 -3.81 -8.93
N ALA A 138 23.26 -3.57 -10.16
CA ALA A 138 22.38 -3.39 -11.31
C ALA A 138 21.50 -4.63 -11.57
N TRP A 139 22.06 -5.83 -11.48
CA TRP A 139 21.30 -7.07 -11.64
C TRP A 139 20.31 -7.32 -10.51
N VAL A 140 20.65 -7.01 -9.26
CA VAL A 140 19.69 -7.07 -8.15
C VAL A 140 18.47 -6.23 -8.48
N TYR A 141 18.67 -5.00 -8.97
CA TYR A 141 17.60 -4.11 -9.36
C TYR A 141 16.77 -4.68 -10.53
N VAL A 142 17.42 -5.08 -11.62
CA VAL A 142 16.75 -5.65 -12.80
C VAL A 142 15.95 -6.91 -12.48
N LEU A 143 16.46 -7.75 -11.57
CA LEU A 143 15.77 -8.98 -11.15
C LEU A 143 14.62 -8.72 -10.16
N ALA A 144 14.66 -7.61 -9.42
CA ALA A 144 13.58 -7.21 -8.52
C ALA A 144 12.40 -6.57 -9.25
N VAL A 145 12.64 -5.84 -10.35
CA VAL A 145 11.59 -5.13 -11.11
C VAL A 145 10.35 -5.99 -11.45
N PRO A 146 10.48 -7.23 -11.96
CA PRO A 146 9.31 -8.06 -12.23
C PRO A 146 8.46 -8.37 -10.99
N PHE A 147 9.07 -8.48 -9.81
CA PHE A 147 8.32 -8.69 -8.57
C PHE A 147 7.56 -7.43 -8.18
N TYR A 148 8.19 -6.26 -8.25
CA TYR A 148 7.51 -5.01 -7.93
C TYR A 148 6.34 -4.71 -8.87
N LEU A 149 6.48 -5.00 -10.16
CA LEU A 149 5.43 -4.73 -11.14
C LEU A 149 4.30 -5.78 -11.19
N PHE A 150 4.58 -7.04 -10.82
CA PHE A 150 3.63 -8.15 -11.05
C PHE A 150 3.37 -9.05 -9.83
N PHE A 151 4.18 -8.96 -8.79
CA PHE A 151 4.06 -9.67 -7.52
C PHE A 151 4.11 -8.67 -6.37
N ASN A 152 3.19 -7.71 -6.41
CA ASN A 152 3.14 -6.60 -5.48
C ASN A 152 2.79 -7.11 -4.07
N VAL A 153 3.53 -6.66 -3.06
CA VAL A 153 3.31 -7.04 -1.66
C VAL A 153 3.39 -5.77 -0.83
N ARG A 154 2.31 -5.48 -0.12
CA ARG A 154 2.19 -4.33 0.77
C ARG A 154 3.09 -4.51 1.99
N VAL A 155 3.54 -3.39 2.55
CA VAL A 155 4.30 -3.39 3.81
C VAL A 155 3.45 -3.89 4.97
N THR A 156 4.10 -4.51 5.97
CA THR A 156 3.41 -5.18 7.09
C THR A 156 2.51 -4.25 7.91
N GLY A 157 2.94 -3.01 8.14
CA GLY A 157 2.13 -2.05 8.92
C GLY A 157 0.95 -1.43 8.18
N ASP A 158 0.79 -1.68 6.88
CA ASP A 158 -0.42 -1.32 6.12
C ASP A 158 -1.53 -2.40 6.29
N VAL A 159 -1.17 -3.59 6.76
CA VAL A 159 -2.00 -4.80 6.61
C VAL A 159 -2.31 -5.48 7.94
N ILE A 160 -1.31 -5.60 8.82
CA ILE A 160 -1.48 -6.32 10.08
C ILE A 160 -2.14 -5.40 11.12
N PRO A 161 -3.35 -5.73 11.63
CA PRO A 161 -3.99 -4.92 12.66
C PRO A 161 -3.13 -4.84 13.93
N GLY A 162 -2.91 -3.63 14.44
CA GLY A 162 -2.09 -3.38 15.64
C GLY A 162 -0.58 -3.25 15.38
N MET A 163 -0.11 -3.45 14.15
CA MET A 163 1.29 -3.18 13.78
C MET A 163 1.49 -1.69 13.56
N GLU A 164 2.43 -1.09 14.30
CA GLU A 164 2.80 0.30 14.08
C GLU A 164 3.84 0.42 12.97
N THR A 165 3.69 1.42 12.11
CA THR A 165 4.73 1.79 11.15
C THR A 165 5.73 2.74 11.83
N ILE A 166 6.48 2.21 12.80
CA ILE A 166 7.37 2.96 13.70
C ILE A 166 8.33 3.92 12.94
N ALA A 167 8.72 3.56 11.73
CA ALA A 167 9.58 4.41 10.88
C ALA A 167 8.96 5.79 10.56
N TYR A 168 7.63 5.89 10.54
CA TYR A 168 6.87 7.06 10.11
C TYR A 168 6.56 8.01 11.28
N ASP A 169 6.61 7.54 12.52
CA ASP A 169 6.09 8.27 13.69
C ASP A 169 7.15 9.10 14.44
N LEU A 170 8.38 9.18 13.92
CA LEU A 170 9.50 9.79 14.64
C LEU A 170 9.45 11.32 14.70
N THR A 171 9.25 11.96 13.54
CA THR A 171 9.12 13.41 13.38
C THR A 171 8.33 13.69 12.09
N PRO A 172 7.57 14.79 12.01
CA PRO A 172 6.78 15.13 10.83
C PRO A 172 7.59 15.14 9.52
N GLU A 173 8.84 15.61 9.54
CA GLU A 173 9.70 15.67 8.36
C GLU A 173 10.11 14.28 7.85
N ILE A 174 10.27 13.32 8.76
CA ILE A 174 10.61 11.93 8.43
C ILE A 174 9.38 11.22 7.89
N ALA A 175 8.21 11.43 8.52
CA ALA A 175 6.92 10.92 8.05
C ALA A 175 6.63 11.36 6.61
N ASP A 176 6.76 12.66 6.34
CA ASP A 176 6.55 13.26 5.01
C ASP A 176 7.55 12.74 3.98
N TRP A 177 8.80 12.49 4.38
CA TRP A 177 9.80 11.91 3.51
C TRP A 177 9.44 10.47 3.12
N PHE A 178 9.07 9.64 4.10
CA PHE A 178 8.68 8.26 3.87
C PHE A 178 7.45 8.17 2.95
N ARG A 179 6.39 8.94 3.21
CA ARG A 179 5.18 8.96 2.35
C ARG A 179 5.45 9.36 0.89
N ARG A 180 6.55 10.07 0.61
CA ARG A 180 6.91 10.49 -0.75
C ARG A 180 7.73 9.44 -1.51
N ILE A 181 8.55 8.68 -0.80
CA ILE A 181 9.56 7.76 -1.39
C ILE A 181 9.11 6.31 -1.37
N ASP A 182 8.27 5.95 -0.40
CA ASP A 182 7.74 4.60 -0.26
C ASP A 182 6.40 4.49 -1.00
N PRO A 183 6.29 3.66 -2.05
CA PRO A 183 5.02 3.38 -2.68
C PRO A 183 4.14 2.43 -1.84
N PHE A 184 4.61 1.94 -0.67
CA PHE A 184 3.95 1.00 0.26
C PHE A 184 3.71 -0.41 -0.32
N THR A 185 4.07 -0.63 -1.57
CA THR A 185 3.65 -1.77 -2.40
C THR A 185 4.85 -2.61 -2.88
N ASN A 186 6.07 -2.19 -2.52
CA ASN A 186 7.34 -2.80 -2.93
C ASN A 186 8.01 -3.63 -1.82
N GLY A 187 7.22 -4.39 -1.04
CA GLY A 187 7.74 -5.22 0.04
C GLY A 187 8.65 -6.36 -0.46
N MET A 188 8.17 -7.14 -1.43
CA MET A 188 8.87 -8.35 -1.87
C MET A 188 9.52 -8.18 -3.26
N PRO A 189 10.80 -8.54 -3.46
CA PRO A 189 11.84 -8.92 -2.49
C PRO A 189 12.49 -7.68 -1.85
N SER A 190 13.06 -7.81 -0.65
CA SER A 190 13.69 -6.66 0.02
C SER A 190 15.04 -6.28 -0.61
N LEU A 191 15.11 -5.12 -1.27
CA LEU A 191 16.36 -4.54 -1.75
C LEU A 191 17.29 -4.09 -0.62
N HIS A 192 16.74 -3.75 0.54
CA HIS A 192 17.49 -3.45 1.77
C HIS A 192 18.32 -4.65 2.25
N ILE A 193 17.95 -5.86 1.84
CA ILE A 193 18.73 -7.09 2.03
C ILE A 193 19.54 -7.43 0.79
N GLY A 194 18.91 -7.40 -0.39
CA GLY A 194 19.52 -7.82 -1.64
C GLY A 194 20.79 -7.04 -1.99
N ILE A 195 20.80 -5.72 -1.84
CA ILE A 195 21.96 -4.88 -2.19
C ILE A 195 23.15 -5.12 -1.25
N PRO A 196 23.05 -4.97 0.08
CA PRO A 196 24.20 -5.20 0.94
C PRO A 196 24.66 -6.68 0.89
N PHE A 197 23.73 -7.63 0.75
CA PHE A 197 24.11 -9.03 0.63
C PHE A 197 24.83 -9.33 -0.69
N VAL A 198 24.44 -8.70 -1.81
CA VAL A 198 25.17 -8.89 -3.08
C VAL A 198 26.57 -8.32 -3.01
N VAL A 199 26.76 -7.18 -2.35
CA VAL A 199 28.09 -6.61 -2.07
C VAL A 199 28.90 -7.60 -1.24
N TRP A 200 28.32 -8.11 -0.15
CA TRP A 200 28.99 -9.09 0.70
C TRP A 200 29.39 -10.36 -0.07
N LEU A 201 28.49 -10.91 -0.90
CA LEU A 201 28.76 -12.09 -1.73
C LEU A 201 29.87 -11.82 -2.75
N CYS A 202 29.89 -10.64 -3.38
CA CYS A 202 30.98 -10.23 -4.26
C CYS A 202 32.32 -10.21 -3.52
N LEU A 203 32.36 -9.59 -2.35
CA LEU A 203 33.56 -9.55 -1.51
C LEU A 203 33.97 -10.95 -1.06
N LEU A 204 33.03 -11.81 -0.68
CA LEU A 204 33.33 -13.18 -0.30
C LEU A 204 33.94 -13.99 -1.45
N ARG A 205 33.39 -13.81 -2.66
CA ARG A 205 33.72 -14.64 -3.82
C ARG A 205 34.96 -14.18 -4.58
N TYR A 206 35.19 -12.87 -4.67
CA TYR A 206 36.20 -12.30 -5.57
C TYR A 206 37.38 -11.62 -4.85
N ASP A 207 37.33 -11.45 -3.52
CA ASP A 207 38.44 -10.90 -2.72
C ASP A 207 39.40 -12.01 -2.26
N GLU A 208 40.08 -12.64 -3.23
CA GLU A 208 40.97 -13.79 -2.97
C GLU A 208 42.15 -13.42 -2.04
N ASP A 209 42.64 -12.18 -2.14
CA ASP A 209 43.75 -11.64 -1.36
C ASP A 209 43.32 -10.97 -0.05
N ARG A 210 42.03 -11.08 0.30
CA ARG A 210 41.48 -10.67 1.61
C ARG A 210 41.67 -9.18 1.95
N ARG A 211 41.86 -8.32 0.94
CA ARG A 211 42.04 -6.87 1.09
C ARG A 211 40.89 -6.21 1.83
N TRP A 212 39.69 -6.70 1.60
CA TRP A 212 38.44 -6.10 2.04
C TRP A 212 37.82 -6.83 3.23
N THR A 213 38.57 -7.69 3.92
CA THR A 213 38.05 -8.54 5.02
C THR A 213 37.31 -7.74 6.10
N ARG A 214 37.85 -6.59 6.52
CA ARG A 214 37.19 -5.73 7.53
C ARG A 214 35.85 -5.22 7.02
N TYR A 215 35.87 -4.66 5.80
CA TYR A 215 34.67 -4.13 5.18
C TYR A 215 33.63 -5.22 4.97
N ARG A 216 34.03 -6.40 4.49
CA ARG A 216 33.18 -7.59 4.33
C ARG A 216 32.47 -7.97 5.64
N HIS A 217 33.17 -7.99 6.77
CA HIS A 217 32.53 -8.26 8.06
C HIS A 217 31.54 -7.16 8.45
N THR A 218 31.87 -5.88 8.20
CA THR A 218 30.94 -4.77 8.41
C THR A 218 29.69 -4.91 7.54
N VAL A 219 29.82 -5.25 6.25
CA VAL A 219 28.66 -5.42 5.36
C VAL A 219 27.77 -6.56 5.85
N LEU A 220 28.36 -7.68 6.31
CA LEU A 220 27.57 -8.79 6.86
C LEU A 220 26.81 -8.38 8.12
N LEU A 221 27.49 -7.68 9.05
CA LEU A 221 26.87 -7.17 10.26
C LEU A 221 25.76 -6.18 9.93
N TYR A 222 26.01 -5.27 8.98
CA TYR A 222 25.03 -4.33 8.47
C TYR A 222 23.81 -5.06 7.91
N THR A 223 23.97 -6.06 7.04
CA THR A 223 22.86 -6.87 6.51
C THR A 223 22.06 -7.55 7.62
N ALA A 224 22.73 -8.11 8.63
CA ALA A 224 22.06 -8.78 9.75
C ALA A 224 21.26 -7.79 10.61
N VAL A 225 21.83 -6.62 10.91
CA VAL A 225 21.11 -5.56 11.64
C VAL A 225 19.94 -5.05 10.80
N THR A 226 20.13 -4.81 9.50
CA THR A 226 19.05 -4.39 8.59
C THR A 226 17.91 -5.40 8.54
N ALA A 227 18.20 -6.71 8.53
CA ALA A 227 17.17 -7.75 8.57
C ALA A 227 16.29 -7.66 9.82
N PHE A 228 16.89 -7.41 10.98
CA PHE A 228 16.11 -7.14 12.20
C PHE A 228 15.35 -5.81 12.11
N THR A 229 16.02 -4.75 11.67
CA THR A 229 15.48 -3.40 11.59
C THR A 229 14.22 -3.33 10.74
N ILE A 230 14.21 -3.91 9.54
CA ILE A 230 13.08 -3.77 8.62
C ILE A 230 11.83 -4.52 9.10
N VAL A 231 12.01 -5.63 9.83
CA VAL A 231 10.92 -6.37 10.49
C VAL A 231 10.42 -5.58 11.70
N TYR A 232 11.33 -5.10 12.54
CA TYR A 232 11.00 -4.30 13.73
C TYR A 232 10.24 -3.02 13.38
N LEU A 233 10.64 -2.32 12.31
CA LEU A 233 10.02 -1.06 11.89
C LEU A 233 8.67 -1.24 11.18
N GLY A 234 8.22 -2.47 10.95
CA GLY A 234 6.93 -2.75 10.32
C GLY A 234 6.85 -2.47 8.82
N ILE A 235 7.98 -2.52 8.13
CA ILE A 235 8.08 -2.18 6.70
C ILE A 235 8.38 -3.39 5.78
N HIS A 236 8.61 -4.58 6.33
CA HIS A 236 8.91 -5.78 5.54
C HIS A 236 8.47 -7.07 6.23
N TRP A 237 8.06 -8.05 5.42
CA TRP A 237 7.82 -9.44 5.81
C TRP A 237 9.13 -10.22 5.94
N ILE A 238 9.11 -11.35 6.63
CA ILE A 238 10.29 -12.23 6.74
C ILE A 238 10.60 -12.88 5.37
N SER A 239 9.58 -13.18 4.57
CA SER A 239 9.74 -13.70 3.21
C SER A 239 10.45 -12.71 2.29
N ASP A 240 10.32 -11.40 2.52
CA ASP A 240 11.01 -10.38 1.74
C ASP A 240 12.52 -10.49 1.91
N ILE A 241 12.99 -10.86 3.11
CA ILE A 241 14.41 -11.09 3.43
C ILE A 241 14.92 -12.29 2.64
N VAL A 242 14.16 -13.39 2.63
CA VAL A 242 14.51 -14.60 1.88
C VAL A 242 14.58 -14.29 0.39
N GLY A 243 13.59 -13.55 -0.14
CA GLY A 243 13.58 -13.07 -1.52
C GLY A 243 14.82 -12.23 -1.84
N GLY A 244 15.19 -11.31 -0.94
CA GLY A 244 16.40 -10.49 -1.08
C GLY A 244 17.68 -11.31 -1.21
N PHE A 245 17.86 -12.35 -0.38
CA PHE A 245 19.01 -13.25 -0.48
C PHE A 245 19.05 -14.04 -1.79
N LEU A 246 17.89 -14.54 -2.25
CA LEU A 246 17.78 -15.29 -3.50
C LEU A 246 18.12 -14.41 -4.72
N ILE A 247 17.59 -13.19 -4.76
CA ILE A 247 17.86 -12.23 -5.85
C ILE A 247 19.33 -11.84 -5.89
N ALA A 248 19.96 -11.59 -4.74
CA ALA A 248 21.38 -11.31 -4.66
C ALA A 248 22.24 -12.47 -5.17
N ALA A 249 21.93 -13.71 -4.79
CA ALA A 249 22.62 -14.89 -5.32
C ALA A 249 22.46 -15.01 -6.84
N GLY A 250 21.25 -14.79 -7.36
CA GLY A 250 20.95 -14.73 -8.79
C GLY A 250 21.74 -13.63 -9.51
N ALA A 251 21.84 -12.45 -8.91
CA ALA A 251 22.56 -11.30 -9.44
C ALA A 251 24.07 -11.53 -9.57
N VAL A 252 24.71 -12.20 -8.59
CA VAL A 252 26.11 -12.61 -8.72
C VAL A 252 26.29 -13.60 -9.87
N ALA A 253 25.39 -14.59 -10.01
CA ALA A 253 25.46 -15.55 -11.10
C ALA A 253 25.26 -14.91 -12.49
N MET A 254 24.39 -13.90 -12.59
CA MET A 254 24.19 -13.11 -13.81
C MET A 254 25.39 -12.21 -14.11
N THR A 255 26.01 -11.65 -13.07
CA THR A 255 27.23 -10.85 -13.19
C THR A 255 28.37 -11.67 -13.78
N GLU A 256 28.62 -12.90 -13.32
CA GLU A 256 29.68 -13.75 -13.89
C GLU A 256 29.54 -13.97 -15.40
N ARG A 257 28.31 -14.10 -15.87
CA ARG A 257 28.02 -14.34 -17.29
C ARG A 257 28.10 -13.07 -18.14
N SER A 258 27.84 -11.91 -17.54
CA SER A 258 27.66 -10.65 -18.26
C SER A 258 28.81 -9.67 -18.09
N VAL A 259 29.63 -9.76 -17.02
CA VAL A 259 30.70 -8.81 -16.68
C VAL A 259 31.66 -8.56 -17.84
N GLY A 260 32.12 -9.61 -18.51
CA GLY A 260 33.02 -9.47 -19.66
C GLY A 260 32.35 -8.81 -20.87
N PHE A 261 31.05 -9.03 -21.09
CA PHE A 261 30.31 -8.41 -22.18
C PHE A 261 30.01 -6.93 -21.90
N VAL A 262 29.49 -6.65 -20.70
CA VAL A 262 29.07 -5.30 -20.27
C VAL A 262 30.27 -4.37 -20.25
N TRP A 263 31.33 -4.75 -19.54
CA TRP A 263 32.52 -3.89 -19.44
C TRP A 263 33.32 -3.86 -20.72
N ARG A 264 33.23 -4.86 -21.59
CA ARG A 264 33.75 -4.69 -22.95
C ARG A 264 33.09 -3.53 -23.65
N ILE A 265 31.81 -3.21 -23.43
CA ILE A 265 31.13 -2.06 -24.05
C ILE A 265 31.34 -0.78 -23.23
N GLY A 266 31.15 -0.86 -21.92
CA GLY A 266 31.17 0.25 -20.96
C GLY A 266 32.54 0.62 -20.40
N ASP A 267 33.64 0.06 -20.90
CA ASP A 267 34.99 0.46 -20.47
C ASP A 267 35.35 1.85 -20.98
N GLU A 268 35.28 2.84 -20.08
CA GLU A 268 35.55 4.24 -20.33
C GLU A 268 36.93 4.51 -20.93
N ARG A 269 37.91 3.65 -20.67
CA ARG A 269 39.28 3.79 -21.21
C ARG A 269 39.30 3.66 -22.73
N THR A 270 38.35 2.91 -23.28
CA THR A 270 38.25 2.65 -24.72
C THR A 270 37.15 3.46 -25.41
N MET A 271 36.28 4.13 -24.65
CA MET A 271 35.13 4.87 -25.19
C MET A 271 35.55 6.00 -26.13
N ASN A 272 36.57 6.80 -25.79
CA ASN A 272 37.05 7.89 -26.65
C ASN A 272 37.56 7.38 -28.01
N ALA A 273 38.32 6.28 -28.01
CA ALA A 273 38.82 5.66 -29.23
C ALA A 273 37.68 5.08 -30.08
N ARG A 274 36.65 4.52 -29.43
CA ARG A 274 35.46 3.99 -30.12
C ARG A 274 34.56 5.09 -30.66
N LEU A 275 34.39 6.19 -29.93
CA LEU A 275 33.63 7.35 -30.40
C LEU A 275 34.32 7.96 -31.62
N ALA A 276 35.66 8.08 -31.58
CA ALA A 276 36.46 8.48 -32.73
C ALA A 276 36.29 7.51 -33.92
N SER A 277 36.32 6.19 -33.67
CA SER A 277 36.07 5.18 -34.70
C SER A 277 34.65 5.23 -35.27
N LEU A 278 33.63 5.52 -34.44
CA LEU A 278 32.24 5.67 -34.85
C LEU A 278 32.05 6.91 -35.74
N LEU A 279 32.69 8.02 -35.39
CA LEU A 279 32.63 9.27 -36.16
C LEU A 279 33.41 9.17 -37.47
N THR A 280 34.54 8.46 -37.49
CA THR A 280 35.41 8.33 -38.68
C THR A 280 35.01 7.18 -39.60
N GLN A 281 34.56 6.05 -39.07
CA GLN A 281 34.19 4.84 -39.83
C GLN A 281 32.89 4.21 -39.30
N PRO A 282 31.75 4.90 -39.43
CA PRO A 282 30.49 4.50 -38.78
C PRO A 282 30.03 3.09 -39.18
N ARG A 283 30.15 2.71 -40.45
CA ARG A 283 29.72 1.37 -40.91
C ARG A 283 30.54 0.23 -40.31
N VAL A 284 31.85 0.42 -40.13
CA VAL A 284 32.74 -0.59 -39.55
C VAL A 284 32.52 -0.69 -38.05
N ALA A 285 32.45 0.46 -37.37
CA ALA A 285 32.18 0.54 -35.94
C ALA A 285 30.83 -0.08 -35.57
N MET A 286 29.75 0.27 -36.28
CA MET A 286 28.42 -0.32 -36.05
C MET A 286 28.41 -1.84 -36.27
N LYS A 287 29.07 -2.33 -37.33
CA LYS A 287 29.15 -3.79 -37.58
C LYS A 287 29.93 -4.53 -36.49
N ALA A 288 30.99 -3.93 -35.94
CA ALA A 288 31.74 -4.50 -34.83
C ALA A 288 30.95 -4.49 -33.51
N LEU A 289 30.17 -3.42 -33.26
CA LEU A 289 29.38 -3.26 -32.05
C LEU A 289 28.16 -4.20 -32.02
N PHE A 290 27.40 -4.26 -33.13
CA PHE A 290 26.16 -5.05 -33.22
C PHE A 290 26.37 -6.47 -33.77
N GLY A 291 27.54 -6.77 -34.36
CA GLY A 291 27.86 -8.08 -34.94
C GLY A 291 27.62 -9.27 -33.99
N PRO A 292 28.12 -9.23 -32.74
CA PRO A 292 27.87 -10.28 -31.75
C PRO A 292 26.39 -10.48 -31.43
N ALA A 293 25.63 -9.38 -31.24
CA ALA A 293 24.19 -9.43 -30.98
C ALA A 293 23.42 -10.06 -32.15
N MET A 294 23.80 -9.72 -33.39
CA MET A 294 23.20 -10.28 -34.60
C MET A 294 23.46 -11.80 -34.74
N ILE A 295 24.62 -12.28 -34.28
CA ILE A 295 24.93 -13.72 -34.23
C ILE A 295 24.06 -14.44 -33.20
N HIS A 296 23.86 -13.85 -32.00
CA HIS A 296 22.96 -14.39 -30.99
C HIS A 296 21.50 -14.41 -31.47
N LEU A 297 21.03 -13.35 -32.15
CA LEU A 297 19.68 -13.30 -32.72
C LEU A 297 19.47 -14.35 -33.81
N ARG A 298 20.49 -14.61 -34.66
CA ARG A 298 20.45 -15.69 -35.66
C ARG A 298 20.38 -17.08 -35.05
N ARG A 299 20.92 -17.30 -33.84
CA ARG A 299 20.78 -18.58 -33.12
C ARG A 299 19.36 -18.86 -32.64
N PHE A 300 18.55 -17.83 -32.39
CA PHE A 300 17.13 -18.03 -32.07
C PHE A 300 16.29 -18.49 -33.27
N ARG A 301 16.77 -18.31 -34.51
CA ARG A 301 16.12 -18.82 -35.71
C ARG A 301 16.28 -20.33 -35.92
N GLN A 302 17.30 -20.93 -35.30
CA GLN A 302 17.55 -22.38 -35.29
C GLN A 302 18.01 -22.78 -33.87
N PRO A 303 17.07 -22.85 -32.91
CA PRO A 303 17.42 -23.00 -31.50
C PRO A 303 18.03 -24.39 -31.24
N GLY A 304 19.17 -24.42 -30.55
CA GLY A 304 19.74 -25.64 -30.00
C GLY A 304 19.07 -26.06 -28.70
N ALA A 305 19.46 -27.20 -28.13
CA ALA A 305 18.87 -27.74 -26.89
C ALA A 305 19.02 -26.83 -25.65
N ARG A 306 19.97 -25.88 -25.67
CA ARG A 306 20.15 -24.90 -24.58
C ARG A 306 19.20 -23.72 -24.76
N GLU A 307 19.10 -23.20 -25.97
CA GLU A 307 18.21 -22.10 -26.33
C GLU A 307 16.74 -22.52 -26.17
N SER A 308 16.37 -23.73 -26.57
CA SER A 308 15.01 -24.25 -26.37
C SER A 308 14.62 -24.37 -24.89
N ARG A 309 15.56 -24.73 -24.00
CA ARG A 309 15.31 -24.75 -22.54
C ARG A 309 15.11 -23.36 -21.97
N VAL A 310 15.86 -22.38 -22.45
CA VAL A 310 15.68 -20.98 -22.05
C VAL A 310 14.34 -20.45 -22.55
N SER A 311 14.00 -20.70 -23.82
CA SER A 311 12.70 -20.31 -24.37
C SER A 311 11.55 -20.97 -23.63
N LEU A 312 11.65 -22.27 -23.32
CA LEU A 312 10.66 -22.98 -22.51
C LEU A 312 10.53 -22.35 -21.11
N GLY A 313 11.65 -22.02 -20.46
CA GLY A 313 11.63 -21.34 -19.16
C GLY A 313 10.98 -19.96 -19.21
N VAL A 314 11.24 -19.18 -20.26
CA VAL A 314 10.59 -17.87 -20.48
C VAL A 314 9.09 -18.05 -20.70
N VAL A 315 8.68 -19.02 -21.53
CA VAL A 315 7.25 -19.33 -21.75
C VAL A 315 6.59 -19.77 -20.45
N LEU A 316 7.22 -20.67 -19.68
CA LEU A 316 6.70 -21.11 -18.38
C LEU A 316 6.58 -19.95 -17.39
N PHE A 317 7.55 -19.04 -17.36
CA PHE A 317 7.50 -17.85 -16.53
C PHE A 317 6.36 -16.91 -16.95
N LEU A 318 6.18 -16.68 -18.26
CA LEU A 318 5.08 -15.87 -18.78
C LEU A 318 3.71 -16.53 -18.50
N VAL A 319 3.61 -17.85 -18.65
CA VAL A 319 2.40 -18.60 -18.31
C VAL A 319 2.14 -18.52 -16.80
N LEU A 320 3.16 -18.67 -15.96
CA LEU A 320 3.01 -18.51 -14.52
C LEU A 320 2.52 -17.10 -14.17
N LEU A 321 3.07 -16.07 -14.82
CA LEU A 321 2.65 -14.69 -14.62
C LEU A 321 1.18 -14.47 -15.04
N VAL A 322 0.77 -15.02 -16.18
CA VAL A 322 -0.63 -14.97 -16.65
C VAL A 322 -1.56 -15.78 -15.73
N VAL A 323 -1.14 -16.95 -15.27
CA VAL A 323 -1.92 -17.78 -14.34
C VAL A 323 -2.01 -17.10 -12.97
N THR A 324 -0.94 -16.49 -12.47
CA THR A 324 -0.97 -15.70 -11.24
C THR A 324 -1.90 -14.51 -11.40
N TYR A 325 -1.81 -13.77 -12.52
CA TYR A 325 -2.74 -12.69 -12.84
C TYR A 325 -4.20 -13.20 -12.85
N ASP A 326 -4.46 -14.32 -13.52
CA ASP A 326 -5.79 -14.94 -13.58
C ASP A 326 -6.27 -15.40 -12.20
N LEU A 327 -5.39 -16.01 -11.39
CA LEU A 327 -5.71 -16.45 -10.02
C LEU A 327 -5.95 -15.28 -9.05
N THR A 328 -5.39 -14.10 -9.31
CA THR A 328 -5.59 -12.92 -8.45
C THR A 328 -6.71 -12.00 -8.94
N HIS A 329 -7.10 -12.10 -10.21
CA HIS A 329 -8.25 -11.39 -10.80
C HIS A 329 -9.51 -12.24 -10.86
N GLN A 330 -9.38 -13.57 -10.73
CA GLN A 330 -10.41 -14.33 -10.07
C GLN A 330 -10.45 -13.79 -8.65
N ALA A 331 -11.28 -12.76 -8.45
CA ALA A 331 -11.82 -12.49 -7.15
C ALA A 331 -12.21 -13.86 -6.53
N LEU A 332 -12.19 -13.96 -5.22
CA LEU A 332 -13.18 -14.80 -4.59
C LEU A 332 -14.44 -13.92 -4.55
N PRO A 333 -15.21 -13.72 -5.65
CA PRO A 333 -16.45 -13.01 -5.47
C PRO A 333 -17.32 -13.96 -4.66
N ALA A 334 -17.87 -13.46 -3.56
CA ALA A 334 -19.22 -13.88 -3.25
C ALA A 334 -20.03 -13.66 -4.54
N GLY A 335 -20.55 -14.74 -5.13
CA GLY A 335 -20.69 -14.93 -6.57
C GLY A 335 -21.04 -13.69 -7.40
N GLY A 336 -20.23 -13.41 -8.44
CA GLY A 336 -20.66 -12.61 -9.59
C GLY A 336 -20.82 -11.10 -9.42
N ILE A 337 -20.14 -10.43 -8.49
CA ILE A 337 -20.11 -8.96 -8.41
C ILE A 337 -18.79 -8.45 -9.00
N GLU A 338 -18.86 -7.53 -9.99
CA GLU A 338 -17.67 -6.96 -10.65
C GLU A 338 -17.23 -5.61 -10.02
N ALA A 339 -18.18 -4.75 -9.59
CA ALA A 339 -17.91 -3.54 -8.80
C ALA A 339 -19.19 -3.01 -8.11
N PRO A 340 -19.40 -3.20 -6.80
CA PRO A 340 -20.63 -2.74 -6.14
C PRO A 340 -20.69 -1.20 -6.04
N GLU A 341 -21.79 -0.61 -6.52
CA GLU A 341 -22.09 0.83 -6.39
C GLU A 341 -22.76 1.18 -5.04
N GLY A 342 -23.26 0.17 -4.32
CA GLY A 342 -23.75 0.28 -2.95
C GLY A 342 -23.79 -1.08 -2.27
N ALA A 343 -23.54 -1.13 -0.96
CA ALA A 343 -23.58 -2.37 -0.18
C ALA A 343 -24.07 -2.12 1.25
N THR A 344 -24.85 -3.05 1.79
CA THR A 344 -25.28 -3.09 3.19
C THR A 344 -25.22 -4.52 3.69
N ALA A 345 -24.88 -4.71 4.97
CA ALA A 345 -24.68 -6.02 5.57
C ALA A 345 -25.29 -6.06 6.98
N ALA A 346 -26.01 -7.13 7.30
CA ALA A 346 -26.51 -7.40 8.65
C ALA A 346 -26.79 -8.89 8.84
N ASP A 347 -26.52 -9.42 10.03
CA ASP A 347 -26.85 -10.79 10.48
C ASP A 347 -26.59 -11.91 9.46
N GLY A 348 -25.38 -11.92 8.89
CA GLY A 348 -24.98 -12.98 7.95
C GLY A 348 -25.43 -12.74 6.51
N TRP A 349 -26.15 -11.66 6.23
CA TRP A 349 -26.58 -11.28 4.89
C TRP A 349 -25.80 -10.06 4.39
N VAL A 350 -25.56 -10.02 3.08
CA VAL A 350 -25.01 -8.86 2.38
C VAL A 350 -25.87 -8.58 1.15
N ALA A 351 -26.39 -7.35 1.06
CA ALA A 351 -27.05 -6.87 -0.14
C ALA A 351 -26.11 -5.91 -0.88
N THR A 352 -25.95 -6.12 -2.18
CA THR A 352 -25.10 -5.28 -3.04
C THR A 352 -25.87 -4.83 -4.27
N MET A 353 -25.70 -3.57 -4.65
CA MET A 353 -26.17 -3.00 -5.91
C MET A 353 -25.01 -2.92 -6.90
N ASP A 354 -25.19 -3.48 -8.09
CA ASP A 354 -24.18 -3.53 -9.15
C ASP A 354 -24.79 -3.04 -10.47
N ASN A 355 -24.01 -2.31 -11.26
CA ASN A 355 -24.45 -1.75 -12.54
C ASN A 355 -24.07 -2.68 -13.69
N ARG A 356 -25.07 -3.43 -14.17
CA ARG A 356 -24.88 -4.39 -15.26
C ARG A 356 -25.46 -3.84 -16.54
N SER A 357 -24.59 -3.38 -17.43
CA SER A 357 -24.98 -2.88 -18.77
C SER A 357 -26.00 -1.73 -18.73
N GLY A 358 -25.91 -0.84 -17.72
CA GLY A 358 -26.80 0.31 -17.55
C GLY A 358 -28.08 0.03 -16.77
N VAL A 359 -28.22 -1.17 -16.21
CA VAL A 359 -29.31 -1.55 -15.30
C VAL A 359 -28.71 -1.87 -13.94
N HIS A 360 -29.17 -1.18 -12.90
CA HIS A 360 -28.75 -1.45 -11.53
C HIS A 360 -29.50 -2.68 -11.01
N VAL A 361 -28.74 -3.68 -10.56
CA VAL A 361 -29.25 -4.94 -10.05
C VAL A 361 -28.84 -5.09 -8.60
N VAL A 362 -29.82 -5.24 -7.73
CA VAL A 362 -29.65 -5.58 -6.32
C VAL A 362 -29.62 -7.10 -6.18
N VAL A 363 -28.54 -7.61 -5.59
CA VAL A 363 -28.37 -9.03 -5.26
C VAL A 363 -28.17 -9.19 -3.77
N LEU A 364 -28.72 -10.28 -3.23
CA LEU A 364 -28.59 -10.66 -1.83
C LEU A 364 -27.72 -11.93 -1.74
N ASN A 365 -26.75 -11.91 -0.83
CA ASN A 365 -25.83 -13.00 -0.59
C ASN A 365 -25.89 -13.44 0.88
N ASP A 366 -25.92 -14.75 1.09
CA ASP A 366 -25.77 -15.36 2.41
C ASP A 366 -24.28 -15.61 2.68
N LEU A 367 -23.73 -15.04 3.75
CA LEU A 367 -22.33 -15.24 4.15
C LEU A 367 -22.02 -16.68 4.54
N ALA A 368 -23.02 -17.49 4.92
CA ALA A 368 -22.85 -18.92 5.12
C ALA A 368 -22.67 -19.69 3.80
N ALA A 369 -23.14 -19.13 2.68
CA ALA A 369 -23.07 -19.71 1.35
C ALA A 369 -22.69 -18.66 0.29
N PRO A 370 -21.47 -18.09 0.35
CA PRO A 370 -21.09 -16.91 -0.44
C PRO A 370 -21.12 -17.14 -1.96
N ASN A 371 -21.13 -18.39 -2.42
CA ASN A 371 -21.21 -18.73 -3.84
C ASN A 371 -22.63 -18.69 -4.41
N VAL A 372 -23.65 -18.44 -3.58
CA VAL A 372 -25.05 -18.42 -4.00
C VAL A 372 -25.53 -16.97 -4.04
N VAL A 373 -25.85 -16.51 -5.24
CA VAL A 373 -26.38 -15.17 -5.49
C VAL A 373 -27.89 -15.26 -5.59
N ILE A 374 -28.59 -14.46 -4.81
CA ILE A 374 -30.05 -14.47 -4.78
C ILE A 374 -30.56 -13.17 -5.37
N GLU A 375 -31.34 -13.28 -6.44
CA GLU A 375 -32.03 -12.13 -7.03
C GLU A 375 -33.15 -11.64 -6.09
N VAL A 376 -33.43 -10.34 -6.16
CA VAL A 376 -34.40 -9.65 -5.30
C VAL A 376 -35.50 -9.01 -6.15
N ALA A 377 -36.73 -8.98 -5.64
CA ALA A 377 -37.85 -8.24 -6.23
C ALA A 377 -37.66 -6.71 -6.06
N GLN A 378 -36.71 -6.15 -6.80
CA GLN A 378 -36.27 -4.76 -6.69
C GLN A 378 -37.14 -3.74 -7.43
N LEU A 379 -36.98 -2.47 -7.06
CA LEU A 379 -37.47 -1.31 -7.81
C LEU A 379 -36.63 -1.07 -9.08
N SER A 380 -37.02 -0.10 -9.90
CA SER A 380 -36.11 0.44 -10.92
C SER A 380 -35.06 1.30 -10.21
N MET A 381 -33.91 0.70 -9.91
CA MET A 381 -32.82 1.32 -9.17
C MET A 381 -31.91 2.14 -10.10
N GLY A 382 -31.35 3.21 -9.56
CA GLY A 382 -30.45 4.15 -10.20
C GLY A 382 -29.30 4.58 -9.27
N GLU A 383 -28.37 5.35 -9.81
CA GLU A 383 -27.26 5.92 -9.06
C GLU A 383 -27.76 6.78 -7.88
N GLY A 384 -27.22 6.49 -6.68
CA GLY A 384 -27.58 7.16 -5.44
C GLY A 384 -28.91 6.73 -4.80
N ASP A 385 -29.55 5.66 -5.29
CA ASP A 385 -30.65 5.01 -4.57
C ASP A 385 -30.12 4.21 -3.37
N LEU A 386 -30.96 4.01 -2.35
CA LEU A 386 -30.52 3.51 -1.04
C LEU A 386 -30.97 2.07 -0.76
N LEU A 387 -30.15 1.36 0.01
CA LEU A 387 -30.40 0.02 0.53
C LEU A 387 -30.25 0.00 2.05
N ALA A 388 -31.10 -0.74 2.75
CA ALA A 388 -30.96 -1.01 4.18
C ALA A 388 -31.34 -2.45 4.52
N LEU A 389 -30.65 -3.06 5.49
CA LEU A 389 -30.75 -4.49 5.83
C LEU A 389 -30.68 -4.68 7.35
N ASP A 390 -31.60 -5.46 7.93
CA ASP A 390 -31.64 -5.82 9.37
C ASP A 390 -31.42 -7.31 9.66
N GLY A 391 -31.09 -8.11 8.64
CA GLY A 391 -30.98 -9.57 8.72
C GLY A 391 -32.24 -10.34 8.30
N GLY A 392 -33.42 -9.82 8.60
CA GLY A 392 -34.72 -10.38 8.20
C GLY A 392 -35.32 -9.72 6.96
N HIS A 393 -34.96 -8.46 6.70
CA HIS A 393 -35.58 -7.62 5.69
C HIS A 393 -34.55 -6.81 4.90
N LEU A 394 -34.79 -6.68 3.60
CA LEU A 394 -34.05 -5.77 2.73
C LEU A 394 -35.01 -4.68 2.25
N ALA A 395 -34.74 -3.44 2.64
CA ALA A 395 -35.40 -2.25 2.14
C ALA A 395 -34.60 -1.62 0.99
N MET A 396 -35.33 -1.18 -0.03
CA MET A 396 -34.80 -0.53 -1.23
C MET A 396 -35.62 0.74 -1.46
N ALA A 397 -34.96 1.87 -1.69
CA ALA A 397 -35.65 3.13 -1.95
C ALA A 397 -35.09 3.84 -3.18
N ASN A 398 -36.00 4.29 -4.05
CA ASN A 398 -35.69 5.19 -5.15
C ASN A 398 -36.44 6.53 -4.99
N ALA A 399 -36.45 7.38 -6.01
CA ALA A 399 -37.11 8.68 -5.95
C ALA A 399 -38.65 8.65 -5.85
N THR A 400 -39.29 7.49 -6.02
CA THR A 400 -40.76 7.36 -6.14
C THR A 400 -41.39 6.38 -5.16
N ALA A 401 -40.63 5.42 -4.65
CA ALA A 401 -41.15 4.36 -3.80
C ALA A 401 -40.07 3.80 -2.87
N ILE A 402 -40.54 3.27 -1.74
CA ILE A 402 -39.78 2.39 -0.85
C ILE A 402 -40.41 1.01 -0.94
N ARG A 403 -39.57 -0.01 -1.15
CA ARG A 403 -39.99 -1.41 -1.22
C ARG A 403 -39.18 -2.24 -0.26
N MET A 404 -39.86 -3.16 0.43
CA MET A 404 -39.22 -4.14 1.31
C MET A 404 -39.51 -5.56 0.86
N VAL A 405 -38.51 -6.43 1.02
CA VAL A 405 -38.63 -7.89 0.85
C VAL A 405 -38.11 -8.60 2.10
N HIS A 406 -38.55 -9.84 2.33
CA HIS A 406 -37.96 -10.69 3.35
C HIS A 406 -36.70 -11.39 2.80
N THR A 407 -35.64 -11.50 3.60
CA THR A 407 -34.41 -12.20 3.22
C THR A 407 -34.65 -13.70 2.96
N ASN A 408 -35.65 -14.29 3.61
CA ASN A 408 -36.08 -15.69 3.39
C ASN A 408 -36.98 -15.90 2.15
N ALA A 409 -37.54 -14.83 1.59
CA ALA A 409 -38.39 -14.83 0.41
C ALA A 409 -38.14 -13.57 -0.45
N PRO A 410 -36.91 -13.36 -0.94
CA PRO A 410 -36.48 -12.09 -1.53
C PRO A 410 -37.13 -11.78 -2.89
N GLN A 411 -37.79 -12.77 -3.48
CA GLN A 411 -38.51 -12.69 -4.76
C GLN A 411 -39.96 -12.21 -4.61
N THR A 412 -40.44 -12.06 -3.38
CA THR A 412 -41.80 -11.59 -3.09
C THR A 412 -41.75 -10.23 -2.40
N VAL A 413 -42.50 -9.28 -2.94
CA VAL A 413 -42.67 -7.95 -2.33
C VAL A 413 -43.43 -8.12 -1.03
N ALA A 414 -42.81 -7.71 0.08
CA ALA A 414 -43.42 -7.76 1.41
C ALA A 414 -44.22 -6.47 1.68
N MET A 415 -43.68 -5.33 1.27
CA MET A 415 -44.27 -4.00 1.46
C MET A 415 -43.82 -3.06 0.35
N GLU A 416 -44.70 -2.16 -0.08
CA GLU A 416 -44.38 -1.05 -0.98
C GLU A 416 -45.19 0.18 -0.60
N THR A 417 -44.53 1.34 -0.52
CA THR A 417 -45.16 2.64 -0.30
C THR A 417 -44.61 3.68 -1.27
N SER A 418 -45.44 4.65 -1.63
CA SER A 418 -45.05 5.75 -2.51
C SER A 418 -44.48 6.91 -1.71
N ILE A 419 -43.44 7.52 -2.24
CA ILE A 419 -42.77 8.70 -1.66
C ILE A 419 -42.63 9.78 -2.73
N ASP A 420 -42.61 11.03 -2.29
CA ASP A 420 -42.62 12.20 -3.19
C ASP A 420 -41.21 12.62 -3.64
N GLU A 421 -40.17 12.17 -2.93
CA GLU A 421 -38.76 12.47 -3.21
C GLU A 421 -37.85 11.34 -2.72
N ARG A 422 -36.67 11.22 -3.32
CA ARG A 422 -35.64 10.25 -2.89
C ARG A 422 -35.25 10.52 -1.43
N PRO A 423 -35.19 9.48 -0.57
CA PRO A 423 -34.77 9.67 0.81
C PRO A 423 -33.28 9.96 0.90
N SER A 424 -32.90 10.79 1.87
CA SER A 424 -31.47 11.04 2.20
C SER A 424 -30.90 9.96 3.11
N VAL A 425 -31.74 9.31 3.92
CA VAL A 425 -31.39 8.18 4.79
C VAL A 425 -32.49 7.14 4.73
N LEU A 426 -32.11 5.86 4.71
CA LEU A 426 -33.01 4.70 4.77
C LEU A 426 -32.47 3.71 5.82
N THR A 427 -33.33 3.25 6.72
CA THR A 427 -32.97 2.21 7.70
C THR A 427 -34.19 1.35 8.05
N VAL A 428 -33.96 0.20 8.68
CA VAL A 428 -34.99 -0.72 9.17
C VAL A 428 -34.85 -0.85 10.69
N ALA A 429 -35.98 -0.81 11.38
CA ALA A 429 -36.03 -0.87 12.84
C ALA A 429 -37.13 -1.81 13.34
N GLU A 430 -37.02 -2.28 14.58
CA GLU A 430 -38.02 -3.11 15.24
C GLU A 430 -39.10 -2.25 15.91
N GLY A 431 -40.29 -2.25 15.32
CA GLY A 431 -41.47 -1.60 15.91
C GLY A 431 -42.21 -2.47 16.92
N PRO A 432 -43.21 -1.90 17.62
CA PRO A 432 -44.04 -2.63 18.58
C PRO A 432 -44.84 -3.79 17.97
N ASP A 433 -45.28 -3.61 16.72
CA ASP A 433 -46.14 -4.55 15.98
C ASP A 433 -45.38 -5.29 14.87
N GLY A 434 -44.05 -5.14 14.82
CA GLY A 434 -43.18 -5.74 13.81
C GLY A 434 -42.21 -4.74 13.18
N PRO A 435 -41.46 -5.15 12.14
CA PRO A 435 -40.48 -4.32 11.45
C PRO A 435 -41.12 -3.05 10.86
N ILE A 436 -40.39 -1.95 10.93
CA ILE A 436 -40.76 -0.64 10.39
C ILE A 436 -39.60 -0.15 9.53
N VAL A 437 -39.90 0.35 8.34
CA VAL A 437 -38.92 1.10 7.54
C VAL A 437 -38.95 2.56 7.94
N LEU A 438 -37.80 3.12 8.26
CA LEU A 438 -37.63 4.54 8.55
C LEU A 438 -36.85 5.19 7.41
N ALA A 439 -37.32 6.34 6.94
CA ALA A 439 -36.60 7.12 5.96
C ALA A 439 -36.76 8.62 6.19
N VAL A 440 -35.75 9.37 5.79
CA VAL A 440 -35.78 10.83 5.80
C VAL A 440 -36.12 11.33 4.40
N VAL A 441 -37.34 11.85 4.22
CA VAL A 441 -37.85 12.35 2.93
C VAL A 441 -38.06 13.85 3.07
N ASN A 442 -37.45 14.64 2.18
CA ASN A 442 -37.48 16.11 2.22
C ASN A 442 -37.12 16.66 3.63
N GLY A 443 -36.08 16.09 4.23
CA GLY A 443 -35.59 16.43 5.58
C GLY A 443 -36.51 16.00 6.73
N THR A 444 -37.65 15.35 6.49
CA THR A 444 -38.58 14.91 7.54
C THR A 444 -38.45 13.41 7.78
N LEU A 445 -38.45 12.99 9.04
CA LEU A 445 -38.43 11.58 9.41
C LEU A 445 -39.82 10.97 9.24
N HIS A 446 -39.91 9.94 8.43
CA HIS A 446 -41.11 9.13 8.22
C HIS A 446 -40.86 7.67 8.57
N GLY A 447 -41.92 6.97 8.97
CA GLY A 447 -41.88 5.54 9.23
C GLY A 447 -43.10 4.84 8.64
N TRP A 448 -42.90 3.64 8.10
CA TRP A 448 -43.99 2.81 7.57
C TRP A 448 -43.90 1.39 8.09
N THR A 449 -45.05 0.85 8.46
CA THR A 449 -45.22 -0.55 8.88
C THR A 449 -45.14 -1.51 7.68
N MET A 450 -45.02 -2.81 7.94
CA MET A 450 -45.08 -3.84 6.89
C MET A 450 -46.40 -3.84 6.10
N GLN A 451 -47.47 -3.25 6.61
CA GLN A 451 -48.74 -3.08 5.91
C GLN A 451 -48.74 -1.88 4.95
N GLY A 452 -47.71 -1.03 4.99
CA GLY A 452 -47.62 0.21 4.22
C GLY A 452 -48.26 1.43 4.91
N ASP A 453 -48.86 1.23 6.09
CA ASP A 453 -49.45 2.31 6.88
C ASP A 453 -48.36 3.11 7.62
N GLU A 454 -48.57 4.41 7.82
CA GLU A 454 -47.67 5.25 8.62
C GLU A 454 -47.52 4.73 10.05
N ALA A 455 -46.27 4.55 10.46
CA ALA A 455 -45.94 4.09 11.79
C ALA A 455 -45.87 5.27 12.78
N PRO A 456 -46.40 5.12 14.01
CA PRO A 456 -46.32 6.16 15.02
C PRO A 456 -44.87 6.36 15.49
N LEU A 457 -44.32 7.54 15.22
CA LEU A 457 -42.98 7.93 15.68
C LEU A 457 -43.03 8.52 17.10
N PRO A 458 -41.97 8.35 17.92
CA PRO A 458 -41.95 8.85 19.30
C PRO A 458 -42.07 10.37 19.41
N THR A 459 -41.54 11.09 18.43
CA THR A 459 -41.59 12.55 18.30
C THR A 459 -41.44 12.93 16.83
N PRO A 460 -42.22 13.87 16.29
CA PRO A 460 -42.02 14.39 14.93
C PRO A 460 -40.63 15.02 14.80
N ALA A 461 -39.94 14.75 13.69
CA ALA A 461 -38.61 15.30 13.42
C ALA A 461 -38.52 15.82 11.98
N SER A 462 -38.08 17.08 11.85
CA SER A 462 -37.82 17.77 10.58
C SER A 462 -36.40 18.32 10.57
N GLY A 463 -35.84 18.54 9.38
CA GLY A 463 -34.44 18.91 9.20
C GLY A 463 -33.48 17.82 9.66
N VAL A 464 -33.81 16.53 9.51
CA VAL A 464 -32.95 15.42 9.96
C VAL A 464 -31.71 15.31 9.06
N ILE A 465 -30.53 15.39 9.67
CA ILE A 465 -29.23 15.33 8.96
C ILE A 465 -28.52 13.99 9.11
N ALA A 466 -28.78 13.28 10.20
CA ALA A 466 -28.24 11.95 10.46
C ALA A 466 -29.28 11.14 11.25
N LEU A 467 -29.39 9.85 10.94
CA LEU A 467 -30.32 8.91 11.57
C LEU A 467 -29.66 7.53 11.62
N VAL A 468 -29.74 6.87 12.77
CA VAL A 468 -29.32 5.49 12.97
C VAL A 468 -30.32 4.76 13.86
N THR A 469 -30.39 3.44 13.70
CA THR A 469 -31.29 2.57 14.47
C THR A 469 -30.56 1.32 14.94
N GLU A 470 -30.92 0.86 16.13
CA GLU A 470 -30.46 -0.42 16.69
C GLU A 470 -31.65 -1.10 17.35
N GLY A 471 -32.16 -2.18 16.73
CA GLY A 471 -33.42 -2.80 17.11
C GLY A 471 -34.57 -1.79 17.14
N ALA A 472 -35.19 -1.60 18.32
CA ALA A 472 -36.30 -0.67 18.52
C ALA A 472 -35.89 0.77 18.87
N GLU A 473 -34.58 1.02 19.01
CA GLU A 473 -34.04 2.32 19.38
C GLU A 473 -33.62 3.09 18.12
N LEU A 474 -33.83 4.41 18.15
CA LEU A 474 -33.41 5.31 17.09
C LEU A 474 -32.70 6.51 17.68
N ALA A 475 -31.66 6.97 16.99
CA ALA A 475 -30.93 8.19 17.30
C ALA A 475 -30.83 9.07 16.06
N TRP A 476 -31.09 10.38 16.21
CA TRP A 476 -31.03 11.32 15.10
C TRP A 476 -30.54 12.71 15.51
N SER A 477 -29.96 13.43 14.56
CA SER A 477 -29.58 14.85 14.69
C SER A 477 -30.34 15.69 13.67
N THR A 478 -30.51 16.99 13.95
CA THR A 478 -31.25 17.92 13.08
C THR A 478 -30.46 19.19 12.77
N GLU A 479 -30.73 19.82 11.62
CA GLU A 479 -30.11 21.08 11.18
C GLU A 479 -30.24 22.21 12.21
N ASP A 480 -31.37 22.28 12.92
CA ASP A 480 -31.62 23.31 13.94
C ASP A 480 -30.74 23.14 15.20
N GLU A 481 -30.36 21.89 15.51
CA GLU A 481 -29.56 21.53 16.68
C GLU A 481 -28.47 20.52 16.30
N PRO A 482 -27.49 20.91 15.45
CA PRO A 482 -26.61 19.97 14.74
C PRO A 482 -25.58 19.29 15.65
N MET A 483 -25.38 19.81 16.86
CA MET A 483 -24.51 19.29 17.92
C MET A 483 -25.28 18.53 19.02
N GLN A 484 -26.54 18.16 18.77
CA GLN A 484 -27.35 17.39 19.70
C GLN A 484 -27.88 16.13 19.02
N VAL A 485 -27.82 15.02 19.74
CA VAL A 485 -28.42 13.75 19.28
C VAL A 485 -29.63 13.46 20.12
N ARG A 486 -30.77 13.27 19.47
CA ARG A 486 -32.01 12.83 20.11
C ARG A 486 -32.11 11.32 20.00
N MET A 487 -32.39 10.65 21.11
CA MET A 487 -32.56 9.20 21.18
C MET A 487 -33.96 8.88 21.67
N ALA A 488 -34.63 7.95 21.00
CA ALA A 488 -35.94 7.49 21.40
C ALA A 488 -36.09 5.99 21.14
N ARG A 489 -37.19 5.43 21.65
CA ARG A 489 -37.57 4.05 21.38
C ARG A 489 -38.93 4.01 20.70
N LEU A 490 -39.05 3.24 19.62
CA LEU A 490 -40.32 3.04 18.93
C LEU A 490 -41.38 2.47 19.88
N GLY A 491 -42.61 2.98 19.80
CA GLY A 491 -43.70 2.64 20.72
C GLY A 491 -43.73 3.42 22.04
N THR A 492 -42.74 4.28 22.30
CA THR A 492 -42.76 5.23 23.42
C THR A 492 -43.02 6.65 22.92
N SER A 493 -43.34 7.59 23.83
CA SER A 493 -43.52 9.00 23.49
C SER A 493 -42.41 9.83 24.11
N GLY A 494 -41.83 10.73 23.30
CA GLY A 494 -40.72 11.59 23.68
C GLY A 494 -39.36 11.08 23.22
N ALA A 495 -38.34 11.92 23.40
CA ALA A 495 -36.95 11.64 23.09
C ALA A 495 -36.05 12.20 24.19
N LEU A 496 -34.94 11.50 24.46
CA LEU A 496 -33.84 11.99 25.27
C LEU A 496 -32.89 12.78 24.39
N THR A 497 -32.52 14.00 24.79
CA THR A 497 -31.56 14.81 24.05
C THR A 497 -30.19 14.77 24.71
N VAL A 498 -29.17 14.39 23.95
CA VAL A 498 -27.77 14.31 24.38
C VAL A 498 -26.96 15.38 23.66
N PRO A 499 -26.41 16.39 24.37
CA PRO A 499 -25.50 17.34 23.77
C PRO A 499 -24.13 16.70 23.53
N LEU A 500 -23.56 16.93 22.35
CA LEU A 500 -22.23 16.44 22.00
C LEU A 500 -21.16 17.48 22.33
N ASN A 501 -20.00 16.99 22.78
CA ASN A 501 -18.80 17.81 22.96
C ASN A 501 -17.66 17.26 22.10
N ALA A 502 -17.41 17.91 20.97
CA ALA A 502 -16.35 17.54 20.03
C ALA A 502 -15.02 18.29 20.30
N SER A 503 -14.83 18.89 21.49
CA SER A 503 -13.57 19.56 21.83
C SER A 503 -12.44 18.56 22.13
N ALA A 504 -11.21 18.94 21.76
CA ALA A 504 -9.99 18.21 22.09
C ALA A 504 -9.23 18.91 23.23
N SER A 505 -8.09 18.35 23.63
CA SER A 505 -7.23 19.02 24.62
C SER A 505 -6.69 20.36 24.05
N PRO A 506 -6.47 21.39 24.90
CA PRO A 506 -5.97 22.68 24.43
C PRO A 506 -4.64 22.60 23.65
N GLU A 507 -3.81 21.60 23.94
CA GLU A 507 -2.55 21.34 23.24
C GLU A 507 -2.79 20.86 21.80
N GLN A 508 -3.73 19.94 21.61
CA GLN A 508 -4.12 19.44 20.29
C GLN A 508 -4.77 20.53 19.44
N GLU A 509 -5.63 21.37 20.04
CA GLU A 509 -6.25 22.50 19.31
C GLU A 509 -5.18 23.49 18.81
N ALA A 510 -4.19 23.80 19.64
CA ALA A 510 -3.08 24.69 19.26
C ALA A 510 -2.19 24.10 18.17
N GLU A 511 -1.99 22.78 18.17
CA GLU A 511 -1.24 22.07 17.12
C GLU A 511 -1.98 22.12 15.77
N MET A 512 -3.29 21.91 15.79
CA MET A 512 -4.14 22.01 14.59
C MET A 512 -4.18 23.42 14.01
N GLU A 513 -4.26 24.44 14.88
CA GLU A 513 -4.17 25.84 14.46
C GLU A 513 -2.81 26.15 13.81
N ALA A 514 -1.71 25.61 14.36
CA ALA A 514 -0.38 25.74 13.77
C ALA A 514 -0.27 25.07 12.39
N TRP A 515 -1.06 24.03 12.11
CA TRP A 515 -1.17 23.38 10.80
C TRP A 515 -2.06 24.13 9.81
N GLY A 516 -2.67 25.24 10.21
CA GLY A 516 -3.59 26.02 9.38
C GLY A 516 -4.95 25.33 9.19
N LEU A 517 -5.31 24.39 10.06
CA LEU A 517 -6.56 23.63 10.05
C LEU A 517 -7.34 23.87 11.37
N PRO A 518 -7.80 25.11 11.63
CA PRO A 518 -8.47 25.43 12.90
C PRO A 518 -9.82 24.71 13.00
N ALA A 519 -10.05 23.98 14.10
CA ALA A 519 -11.33 23.35 14.38
C ALA A 519 -12.36 24.39 14.87
N ASP A 520 -13.52 24.45 14.22
CA ASP A 520 -14.67 25.24 14.67
C ASP A 520 -15.66 24.32 15.39
N VAL A 521 -15.36 24.04 16.66
CA VAL A 521 -16.19 23.15 17.50
C VAL A 521 -17.57 23.75 17.77
N ILE A 522 -17.71 25.08 17.73
CA ILE A 522 -18.97 25.78 18.04
C ILE A 522 -20.00 25.55 16.93
N ASN A 523 -19.56 25.60 15.68
CA ASN A 523 -20.41 25.37 14.51
C ASN A 523 -20.31 23.93 13.97
N GLY A 524 -19.95 22.98 14.83
CA GLY A 524 -19.82 21.57 14.44
C GLY A 524 -21.16 21.00 13.94
N THR A 525 -21.09 20.02 13.05
CA THR A 525 -22.27 19.35 12.50
C THR A 525 -22.09 17.85 12.53
N VAL A 526 -23.05 17.13 13.11
CA VAL A 526 -23.10 15.65 13.04
C VAL A 526 -23.31 15.24 11.60
N ILE A 527 -22.41 14.39 11.08
CA ILE A 527 -22.48 13.84 9.74
C ILE A 527 -22.83 12.36 9.73
N GLU A 528 -22.50 11.64 10.79
CA GLU A 528 -22.73 10.19 10.90
C GLU A 528 -22.99 9.81 12.36
N LEU A 529 -23.81 8.77 12.55
CA LEU A 529 -24.18 8.24 13.85
C LEU A 529 -24.10 6.72 13.80
N GLU A 530 -23.57 6.11 14.85
CA GLU A 530 -23.60 4.67 15.09
C GLU A 530 -24.17 4.42 16.49
N LEU A 531 -25.10 3.46 16.60
CA LEU A 531 -25.80 3.16 17.85
C LEU A 531 -25.61 1.70 18.22
N SER A 532 -25.26 1.46 19.49
CA SER A 532 -25.21 0.14 20.09
C SER A 532 -25.95 0.15 21.43
N GLN A 533 -26.15 -1.01 22.04
CA GLN A 533 -26.81 -1.11 23.35
C GLN A 533 -26.10 -0.32 24.47
N THR A 534 -24.80 -0.08 24.35
CA THR A 534 -23.97 0.54 25.40
C THR A 534 -23.45 1.92 25.03
N HIS A 535 -23.29 2.20 23.74
CA HIS A 535 -22.66 3.43 23.28
C HIS A 535 -23.41 4.05 22.11
N LEU A 536 -23.41 5.37 22.08
CA LEU A 536 -23.69 6.18 20.90
C LEU A 536 -22.36 6.77 20.42
N VAL A 537 -22.07 6.61 19.14
CA VAL A 537 -20.91 7.25 18.50
C VAL A 537 -21.43 8.23 17.46
N ALA A 538 -20.88 9.43 17.47
CA ALA A 538 -21.20 10.48 16.51
C ALA A 538 -19.92 10.98 15.84
N VAL A 539 -19.94 11.06 14.51
CA VAL A 539 -18.90 11.75 13.76
C VAL A 539 -19.37 13.18 13.54
N VAL A 540 -18.58 14.13 14.01
CA VAL A 540 -18.87 15.56 13.98
C VAL A 540 -17.84 16.25 13.11
N ASN A 541 -18.29 16.84 12.00
CA ASN A 541 -17.47 17.75 11.23
C ASN A 541 -17.32 19.07 11.99
N VAL A 542 -16.09 19.47 12.29
CA VAL A 542 -15.77 20.72 13.01
C VAL A 542 -14.90 21.63 12.13
N SER A 543 -15.27 21.78 10.85
CA SER A 543 -14.56 22.48 9.76
C SER A 543 -13.79 21.55 8.81
N THR A 544 -12.46 21.59 8.84
CA THR A 544 -11.55 20.85 7.94
C THR A 544 -11.25 19.44 8.43
N VAL A 545 -11.79 19.07 9.60
CA VAL A 545 -11.58 17.77 10.23
C VAL A 545 -12.89 17.23 10.79
N ASP A 546 -12.95 15.90 10.82
CA ASP A 546 -14.03 15.15 11.46
C ASP A 546 -13.54 14.59 12.80
N ARG A 547 -14.39 14.66 13.83
CA ARG A 547 -14.08 14.16 15.17
C ARG A 547 -15.11 13.15 15.62
N LEU A 548 -14.62 12.10 16.25
CA LEU A 548 -15.45 11.05 16.81
C LEU A 548 -15.77 11.38 18.27
N VAL A 549 -17.06 11.48 18.59
CA VAL A 549 -17.58 11.68 19.93
C VAL A 549 -18.28 10.41 20.37
N MET A 550 -17.81 9.82 21.46
CA MET A 550 -18.39 8.62 22.04
C MET A 550 -19.13 8.99 23.33
N TYR A 551 -20.39 8.56 23.42
CA TYR A 551 -21.26 8.75 24.57
C TYR A 551 -21.63 7.39 25.17
N ASP A 552 -21.24 7.17 26.42
CA ASP A 552 -21.65 5.99 27.18
C ASP A 552 -23.11 6.14 27.61
N ARG A 553 -23.93 5.17 27.25
CA ARG A 553 -25.37 5.14 27.52
C ARG A 553 -25.71 4.46 28.85
N THR A 554 -24.71 3.91 29.53
CA THR A 554 -24.86 3.14 30.78
C THR A 554 -24.56 3.94 32.05
N GLU A 555 -23.98 5.13 31.91
CA GLU A 555 -23.64 6.05 33.02
C GLU A 555 -24.77 6.99 33.45
#